data_AF-A0AA43RPW7-F1
#
_entry.id   AF-A0AA43RPW7-F1
#
_cell.length_a   1.000
_cell.length_b   1.000
_cell.length_c   1.000
_cell.angle_alpha   90.00
_cell.angle_beta   90.00
_cell.angle_gamma   90.00
#
_symmetry.space_group_name_H-M   'P 1'
#
loop_
_entity.id
_entity.type
_entity.pdbx_description
1 polymer ?
#
loop_
_entity_poly.entity_id
_entity_poly.type
_entity_poly.pdbx_seq_one_letter_code
_entity_poly.pdbx_strand_id
1 'polypeptide(L)'
;MAAKSHSLLSLLLVFVLTGVLTFNSALGSNQVNNTVSNNTVSYTTNKGKKMDKEEQIDLQGSLIHITIRSTIAGSSSGIPFSVTKNSSFLKVYFLKDLNNITIEIFDKFGKIVYYNTINPITGGNLFISSINWNSGEYKISFSNNYGNSIYGSFEM
;
A
#
# COMPACT_ATOMS: atom_id res chain seq x y z
N MET A 1 21.28 38.57 -28.93
CA MET A 1 19.81 38.54 -29.13
C MET A 1 19.47 37.39 -30.08
N ALA A 2 18.81 36.35 -29.57
CA ALA A 2 17.82 35.50 -30.24
C ALA A 2 17.54 34.30 -29.32
N ALA A 3 16.26 33.96 -29.18
CA ALA A 3 15.71 33.22 -28.06
C ALA A 3 15.52 31.71 -28.34
N LYS A 4 15.50 30.96 -27.23
CA LYS A 4 14.72 29.74 -26.90
C LYS A 4 13.98 29.01 -28.04
N SER A 5 14.13 27.68 -28.05
CA SER A 5 13.03 26.75 -27.70
C SER A 5 13.55 25.34 -27.39
N HIS A 6 13.25 24.83 -26.20
CA HIS A 6 13.33 23.42 -25.85
C HIS A 6 12.07 22.69 -26.36
N SER A 7 12.20 21.46 -26.82
CA SER A 7 11.14 20.46 -26.72
C SER A 7 11.73 19.07 -26.51
N LEU A 8 11.16 18.41 -25.51
CA LEU A 8 11.49 17.10 -24.96
C LEU A 8 10.63 15.99 -25.60
N LEU A 9 11.08 14.75 -25.36
CA LEU A 9 10.32 13.49 -25.31
C LEU A 9 9.96 12.78 -26.63
N SER A 10 10.47 11.55 -26.78
CA SER A 10 9.66 10.33 -26.63
C SER A 10 10.56 9.08 -26.74
N LEU A 11 10.82 8.42 -25.60
CA LEU A 11 11.44 7.08 -25.55
C LEU A 11 10.31 6.08 -25.29
N LEU A 12 9.94 5.33 -26.32
CA LEU A 12 8.94 4.27 -26.25
C LEU A 12 9.63 3.00 -25.73
N LEU A 13 9.34 2.58 -24.49
CA LEU A 13 9.71 1.25 -24.01
C LEU A 13 8.43 0.44 -23.77
N VAL A 14 8.21 -0.55 -24.63
CA VAL A 14 7.14 -1.53 -24.53
C VAL A 14 7.65 -2.70 -23.71
N PHE A 15 6.97 -3.05 -22.62
CA PHE A 15 7.01 -4.39 -22.06
C PHE A 15 5.61 -4.81 -21.63
N VAL A 16 5.06 -5.79 -22.36
CA VAL A 16 3.93 -6.60 -21.95
C VAL A 16 4.48 -7.99 -21.66
N LEU A 17 4.38 -8.46 -20.42
CA LEU A 17 4.25 -9.89 -20.17
C LEU A 17 3.49 -10.14 -18.88
N THR A 18 2.25 -10.60 -19.04
CA THR A 18 1.33 -11.05 -18.00
C THR A 18 1.78 -12.39 -17.45
N GLY A 19 2.20 -12.44 -16.19
CA GLY A 19 2.38 -13.67 -15.43
C GLY A 19 1.25 -13.84 -14.41
N VAL A 20 0.26 -14.68 -14.73
CA VAL A 20 -0.76 -15.15 -13.78
C VAL A 20 -0.10 -16.22 -12.91
N LEU A 21 0.04 -15.99 -11.60
CA LEU A 21 0.39 -17.04 -10.64
C LEU A 21 -0.91 -17.67 -10.12
N THR A 22 -1.27 -18.82 -10.68
CA THR A 22 -2.25 -19.75 -10.13
C THR A 22 -1.63 -20.48 -8.92
N PHE A 23 -2.28 -20.40 -7.76
CA PHE A 23 -1.94 -21.25 -6.63
C PHE A 23 -2.55 -22.64 -6.82
N ASN A 24 -1.70 -23.65 -7.01
CA ASN A 24 -2.10 -25.06 -6.90
C ASN A 24 -2.40 -25.38 -5.42
N SER A 25 -3.65 -25.71 -5.11
CA SER A 25 -3.99 -26.43 -3.89
C SER A 25 -3.59 -27.89 -4.05
N ALA A 26 -2.45 -28.28 -3.47
CA ALA A 26 -2.13 -29.69 -3.31
C ALA A 26 -3.05 -30.30 -2.24
N LEU A 27 -4.17 -30.88 -2.68
CA LEU A 27 -4.90 -31.90 -1.93
C LEU A 27 -3.98 -33.13 -1.80
N GLY A 28 -3.31 -33.26 -0.66
CA GLY A 28 -2.74 -34.51 -0.21
C GLY A 28 -3.82 -35.33 0.50
N SER A 29 -4.43 -36.26 -0.22
CA SER A 29 -5.29 -37.29 0.34
C SER A 29 -4.51 -38.12 1.36
N ASN A 30 -4.98 -38.17 2.61
CA ASN A 30 -4.65 -39.26 3.52
C ASN A 30 -5.96 -39.71 4.18
N GLN A 31 -6.52 -40.80 3.65
CA GLN A 31 -7.42 -41.64 4.44
C GLN A 31 -6.61 -42.19 5.63
N VAL A 32 -7.01 -41.88 6.86
CA VAL A 32 -6.66 -42.72 8.01
C VAL A 32 -7.90 -42.93 8.86
N ASN A 33 -8.15 -44.22 9.07
CA ASN A 33 -9.27 -44.83 9.76
C ASN A 33 -9.48 -44.31 11.18
N ASN A 34 -10.74 -44.24 11.57
CA ASN A 34 -11.19 -43.96 12.92
C ASN A 34 -10.67 -45.05 13.88
N THR A 35 -9.78 -44.71 14.80
CA THR A 35 -9.49 -45.53 15.99
C THR A 35 -9.14 -44.59 17.13
N VAL A 36 -10.05 -44.52 18.11
CA VAL A 36 -9.84 -43.76 19.34
C VAL A 36 -8.77 -44.46 20.16
N SER A 37 -7.63 -43.79 20.37
CA SER A 37 -6.65 -44.15 21.38
C SER A 37 -6.00 -42.86 21.89
N ASN A 38 -6.17 -42.61 23.18
CA ASN A 38 -5.65 -41.44 23.89
C ASN A 38 -4.13 -41.39 23.78
N ASN A 39 -3.62 -40.51 22.94
CA ASN A 39 -2.20 -40.21 22.87
C ASN A 39 -2.00 -38.71 23.02
N THR A 40 -1.40 -38.30 24.13
CA THR A 40 -1.05 -36.92 24.43
C THR A 40 0.01 -36.47 23.43
N VAL A 41 -0.42 -35.87 22.33
CA VAL A 41 0.48 -35.26 21.35
C VAL A 41 1.08 -34.01 21.99
N SER A 42 2.32 -34.13 22.43
CA SER A 42 3.14 -32.97 22.77
C SER A 42 3.50 -32.26 21.47
N TYR A 43 2.80 -31.18 21.15
CA TYR A 43 3.22 -30.28 20.09
C TYR A 43 4.46 -29.54 20.56
N THR A 44 5.62 -29.92 20.02
CA THR A 44 6.78 -29.03 20.02
C THR A 44 6.41 -27.85 19.13
N THR A 45 5.86 -26.79 19.74
CA THR A 45 5.61 -25.55 19.02
C THR A 45 6.95 -24.97 18.63
N ASN A 46 7.20 -24.85 17.33
CA ASN A 46 8.33 -24.09 16.81
C ASN A 46 8.25 -22.69 17.44
N LYS A 47 9.22 -22.39 18.30
CA LYS A 47 9.40 -21.12 19.01
C LYS A 47 9.05 -19.96 18.07
N GLY A 48 7.95 -19.29 18.39
CA GLY A 48 7.20 -18.45 17.46
C GLY A 48 8.04 -17.42 16.71
N LYS A 49 8.05 -17.52 15.38
CA LYS A 49 8.44 -16.41 14.51
C LYS A 49 7.35 -15.34 14.69
N LYS A 50 7.64 -14.29 15.47
CA LYS A 50 6.73 -13.14 15.59
C LYS A 50 6.49 -12.62 14.18
N MET A 51 5.27 -12.76 13.66
CA MET A 51 4.91 -12.14 12.40
C MET A 51 4.99 -10.62 12.60
N ASP A 52 5.66 -9.96 11.67
CA ASP A 52 5.72 -8.52 11.63
C ASP A 52 4.29 -7.98 11.49
N LYS A 53 3.87 -7.12 12.43
CA LYS A 53 2.48 -6.68 12.53
C LYS A 53 2.28 -5.49 11.61
N GLU A 54 1.15 -5.47 10.90
CA GLU A 54 0.70 -4.27 10.21
C GLU A 54 0.08 -3.29 11.22
N GLU A 55 0.58 -2.06 11.22
CA GLU A 55 0.08 -0.94 12.02
C GLU A 55 -0.63 0.06 11.11
N GLN A 56 -1.81 0.54 11.52
CA GLN A 56 -2.54 1.55 10.79
C GLN A 56 -1.93 2.94 11.02
N ILE A 57 -1.77 3.70 9.94
CA ILE A 57 -1.37 5.11 9.99
C ILE A 57 -2.63 5.96 10.02
N ASP A 58 -2.73 6.82 11.02
CA ASP A 58 -3.83 7.78 11.12
C ASP A 58 -3.67 8.87 10.06
N LEU A 59 -4.73 9.03 9.26
CA LEU A 59 -4.80 10.03 8.20
C LEU A 59 -5.72 11.18 8.62
N GLN A 60 -5.30 12.38 8.25
CA GLN A 60 -6.03 13.62 8.48
C GLN A 60 -6.10 14.43 7.18
N GLY A 61 -6.93 15.47 7.19
CA GLY A 61 -7.15 16.32 6.02
C GLY A 61 -8.36 15.88 5.19
N SER A 62 -8.45 16.41 3.99
CA SER A 62 -9.58 16.18 3.10
C SER A 62 -9.16 16.41 1.66
N LEU A 63 -9.78 15.68 0.74
CA LEU A 63 -9.77 16.04 -0.66
C LEU A 63 -11.15 16.59 -0.99
N ILE A 64 -11.23 17.88 -1.34
CA ILE A 64 -12.44 18.41 -1.96
C ILE A 64 -12.52 17.92 -3.43
N HIS A 65 -13.73 17.83 -3.97
CA HIS A 65 -13.99 17.34 -5.33
C HIS A 65 -13.59 15.89 -5.61
N ILE A 66 -13.80 15.00 -4.63
CA ILE A 66 -13.89 13.56 -4.90
C ILE A 66 -15.35 13.14 -4.89
N THR A 67 -15.80 12.51 -5.98
CA THR A 67 -17.10 11.84 -6.04
C THR A 67 -16.99 10.51 -5.31
N ILE A 68 -16.97 10.54 -3.97
CA ILE A 68 -16.88 9.32 -3.17
C ILE A 68 -18.24 8.61 -3.19
N ARG A 69 -18.37 7.54 -3.98
CA ARG A 69 -19.60 6.72 -4.01
C ARG A 69 -19.59 5.59 -2.98
N SER A 70 -18.57 5.48 -2.14
CA SER A 70 -18.40 4.35 -1.20
C SER A 70 -17.60 4.79 0.02
N THR A 71 -18.08 4.48 1.22
CA THR A 71 -17.33 4.68 2.46
C THR A 71 -16.52 3.42 2.78
N ILE A 72 -15.28 3.58 3.25
CA ILE A 72 -14.48 2.47 3.78
C ILE A 72 -14.94 2.21 5.21
N ALA A 73 -15.25 0.95 5.55
CA ALA A 73 -15.56 0.56 6.91
C ALA A 73 -14.38 0.90 7.84
N GLY A 74 -14.63 1.73 8.87
CA GLY A 74 -13.60 2.24 9.78
C GLY A 74 -13.01 3.62 9.42
N SER A 75 -13.41 4.23 8.30
CA SER A 75 -13.00 5.61 7.95
C SER A 75 -13.99 6.62 8.50
N SER A 76 -13.60 7.35 9.55
CA SER A 76 -14.44 8.29 10.28
C SER A 76 -14.76 9.59 9.52
N SER A 77 -14.28 9.80 8.28
CA SER A 77 -14.24 11.15 7.72
C SER A 77 -14.30 11.27 6.19
N GLY A 78 -14.80 10.26 5.47
CA GLY A 78 -14.82 10.35 3.99
C GLY A 78 -13.41 10.46 3.38
N ILE A 79 -12.39 9.97 4.09
CA ILE A 79 -11.04 9.81 3.57
C ILE A 79 -11.05 8.54 2.71
N PRO A 80 -10.74 8.63 1.39
CA PRO A 80 -10.83 7.50 0.47
C PRO A 80 -9.56 6.61 0.48
N PHE A 81 -8.70 6.79 1.48
CA PHE A 81 -7.45 6.05 1.66
C PHE A 81 -7.42 5.35 3.02
N SER A 82 -6.69 4.25 3.09
CA SER A 82 -6.23 3.68 4.36
C SER A 82 -4.78 3.23 4.15
N VAL A 83 -3.94 3.45 5.15
CA VAL A 83 -2.53 3.06 5.05
C VAL A 83 -2.17 2.20 6.25
N THR A 84 -1.60 1.03 5.97
CA THR A 84 -0.94 0.21 6.98
C THR A 84 0.55 0.12 6.66
N LYS A 85 1.36 -0.06 7.70
CA LYS A 85 2.81 -0.26 7.58
C LYS A 85 3.27 -1.46 8.37
N ASN A 86 4.38 -2.04 7.95
CA ASN A 86 5.19 -2.91 8.78
C ASN A 86 6.67 -2.55 8.57
N SER A 87 7.61 -3.38 9.02
CA SER A 87 9.04 -3.11 8.90
C SER A 87 9.58 -3.07 7.46
N SER A 88 8.82 -3.58 6.48
CA SER A 88 9.31 -3.82 5.11
C SER A 88 8.52 -3.09 4.02
N PHE A 89 7.26 -2.73 4.28
CA PHE A 89 6.44 -2.02 3.32
C PHE A 89 5.38 -1.14 3.97
N LEU A 90 4.90 -0.18 3.19
CA LEU A 90 3.60 0.45 3.37
C LEU A 90 2.61 -0.16 2.37
N LYS A 91 1.39 -0.38 2.84
CA LYS A 91 0.25 -0.80 2.03
C LYS A 91 -0.78 0.32 2.05
N VAL A 92 -0.98 0.93 0.89
CA VAL A 92 -1.97 1.98 0.68
C VAL A 92 -3.18 1.36 0.01
N TYR A 93 -4.30 1.29 0.71
CA TYR A 93 -5.61 1.01 0.12
C TYR A 93 -6.26 2.32 -0.35
N PHE A 94 -6.91 2.29 -1.51
CA PHE A 94 -7.63 3.44 -2.05
C PHE A 94 -8.92 3.01 -2.73
N LEU A 95 -9.94 3.86 -2.63
CA LEU A 95 -11.20 3.68 -3.33
C LEU A 95 -11.07 3.93 -4.84
N LYS A 96 -12.09 3.48 -5.56
CA LYS A 96 -12.26 3.71 -6.99
C LYS A 96 -12.82 5.10 -7.31
N ASP A 97 -12.81 5.47 -8.59
CA ASP A 97 -13.39 6.69 -9.14
C ASP A 97 -12.84 7.99 -8.49
N LEU A 98 -11.58 7.98 -8.05
CA LEU A 98 -10.89 9.21 -7.62
C LEU A 98 -10.21 9.87 -8.82
N ASN A 99 -10.08 11.20 -8.79
CA ASN A 99 -9.21 11.92 -9.71
C ASN A 99 -7.75 11.47 -9.55
N ASN A 100 -6.85 11.92 -10.42
CA ASN A 100 -5.42 11.67 -10.26
C ASN A 100 -4.96 12.10 -8.85
N ILE A 101 -4.34 11.15 -8.14
CA ILE A 101 -3.81 11.33 -6.80
C ILE A 101 -2.30 11.23 -6.87
N THR A 102 -1.62 12.27 -6.41
CA THR A 102 -0.18 12.24 -6.17
C THR A 102 0.07 11.79 -4.74
N ILE A 103 0.96 10.82 -4.59
CA ILE A 103 1.39 10.24 -3.33
C ILE A 103 2.85 10.63 -3.13
N GLU A 104 3.14 11.32 -2.05
CA GLU A 104 4.48 11.74 -1.68
C GLU A 104 4.79 11.26 -0.26
N ILE A 105 6.00 10.74 -0.06
CA ILE A 105 6.49 10.38 1.26
C ILE A 105 7.78 11.14 1.51
N PHE A 106 7.83 11.84 2.63
CA PHE A 106 8.93 12.67 3.06
C PHE A 106 9.62 12.03 4.26
N ASP A 107 10.95 12.05 4.30
CA ASP A 107 11.70 11.77 5.52
C ASP A 107 11.60 12.94 6.52
N LYS A 108 12.16 12.75 7.72
CA LYS A 108 12.20 13.77 8.78
C LYS A 108 12.86 15.10 8.39
N PHE A 109 13.66 15.12 7.32
CA PHE A 109 14.31 16.33 6.81
C PHE A 109 13.50 17.00 5.69
N GLY A 110 12.34 16.46 5.35
CA GLY A 110 11.48 16.95 4.27
C GLY A 110 11.94 16.51 2.89
N LYS A 111 12.85 15.54 2.77
CA LYS A 111 13.25 14.99 1.47
C LYS A 111 12.23 13.95 1.01
N ILE A 112 11.80 14.05 -0.26
CA ILE A 112 10.94 13.04 -0.88
C ILE A 112 11.72 11.74 -1.05
N VAL A 113 11.25 10.68 -0.39
CA VAL A 113 11.78 9.30 -0.50
C VAL A 113 10.91 8.41 -1.38
N TYR A 114 9.66 8.80 -1.62
CA TYR A 114 8.76 8.15 -2.56
C TYR A 114 7.85 9.17 -3.23
N TYR A 115 7.64 9.02 -4.53
CA TYR A 115 6.72 9.81 -5.33
C TYR A 115 6.02 8.91 -6.34
N ASN A 116 4.70 9.00 -6.43
CA ASN A 116 3.93 8.31 -7.46
C ASN A 116 2.61 9.05 -7.74
N THR A 117 2.11 9.00 -8.97
CA THR A 117 0.76 9.49 -9.29
C THR A 117 -0.08 8.32 -9.76
N ILE A 118 -1.22 8.10 -9.12
CA ILE A 118 -2.18 7.05 -9.46
C ILE A 118 -3.47 7.65 -10.01
N ASN A 119 -4.13 6.92 -10.92
CA ASN A 119 -5.49 7.21 -11.37
C ASN A 119 -6.38 6.01 -11.03
N PRO A 120 -6.98 5.98 -9.83
CA PRO A 120 -7.64 4.80 -9.33
C PRO A 120 -9.06 4.67 -9.89
N ILE A 121 -9.17 4.17 -11.11
CA ILE A 121 -10.46 3.89 -11.77
C ILE A 121 -11.20 2.74 -11.07
N THR A 122 -10.49 1.70 -10.61
CA THR A 122 -11.10 0.49 -10.03
C THR A 122 -10.87 0.34 -8.52
N GLY A 123 -10.15 1.26 -7.88
CA GLY A 123 -9.70 1.11 -6.50
C GLY A 123 -8.69 -0.03 -6.36
N GLY A 124 -8.10 -0.20 -5.17
CA GLY A 124 -7.15 -1.29 -4.95
C GLY A 124 -6.14 -1.04 -3.84
N ASN A 125 -5.01 -1.73 -3.95
CA ASN A 125 -3.89 -1.63 -3.03
C ASN A 125 -2.61 -1.27 -3.82
N LEU A 126 -1.81 -0.37 -3.25
CA LEU A 126 -0.44 -0.08 -3.68
C LEU A 126 0.51 -0.48 -2.55
N PHE A 127 1.54 -1.27 -2.89
CA PHE A 127 2.59 -1.65 -1.96
C PHE A 127 3.85 -0.83 -2.24
N ILE A 128 4.38 -0.18 -1.21
CA ILE A 128 5.56 0.67 -1.28
C ILE A 128 6.63 0.02 -0.42
N SER A 129 7.74 -0.43 -1.03
CA SER A 129 8.85 -1.02 -0.27
C SER A 129 9.57 0.06 0.54
N SER A 130 9.81 -0.24 1.82
CA SER A 130 10.53 0.62 2.76
C SER A 130 11.78 -0.08 3.34
N ILE A 131 12.20 -1.20 2.76
CA ILE A 131 13.35 -2.02 3.21
C ILE A 131 14.66 -1.21 3.27
N ASN A 132 14.81 -0.22 2.40
CA ASN A 132 16.01 0.62 2.32
C ASN A 132 15.84 1.98 3.00
N TRP A 133 14.76 2.17 3.76
CA TRP A 133 14.51 3.42 4.48
C TRP A 133 15.22 3.37 5.83
N ASN A 134 15.82 4.49 6.21
CA ASN A 134 16.41 4.61 7.54
C ASN A 134 15.30 4.66 8.60
N SER A 135 15.59 4.21 9.81
CA SER A 135 14.64 4.40 10.91
C SER A 135 14.41 5.88 11.21
N GLY A 136 13.18 6.21 11.61
CA GLY A 136 12.79 7.57 12.00
C GLY A 136 11.40 7.98 11.54
N GLU A 137 11.09 9.27 11.73
CA GLU A 137 9.81 9.86 11.36
C GLU A 137 9.70 10.10 9.85
N TYR A 138 8.54 9.78 9.30
CA TYR A 138 8.13 10.03 7.93
C TYR A 138 6.75 10.67 7.88
N LYS A 139 6.48 11.37 6.78
CA LYS A 139 5.17 11.93 6.47
C LYS A 139 4.71 11.42 5.12
N ILE A 140 3.47 10.93 5.05
CA ILE A 140 2.81 10.58 3.79
C ILE A 140 1.78 11.66 3.44
N SER A 141 1.70 12.03 2.17
CA SER A 141 0.70 12.95 1.64
C SER A 141 0.06 12.38 0.38
N PHE A 142 -1.26 12.55 0.29
CA PHE A 142 -2.09 12.28 -0.86
C PHE A 142 -2.68 13.61 -1.31
N SER A 143 -2.36 14.07 -2.51
CA SER A 143 -2.85 15.34 -3.04
C SER A 143 -3.53 15.15 -4.38
N ASN A 144 -4.52 15.99 -4.66
CA ASN A 144 -5.11 16.12 -5.99
C ASN A 144 -4.65 17.44 -6.64
N ASN A 145 -4.98 17.60 -7.91
CA ASN A 145 -4.68 18.81 -8.69
C ASN A 145 -5.47 20.07 -8.24
N TYR A 146 -6.31 19.97 -7.19
CA TYR A 146 -7.10 21.08 -6.66
C TYR A 146 -6.50 21.66 -5.36
N GLY A 147 -5.27 21.29 -5.00
CA GLY A 147 -4.54 21.89 -3.88
C GLY A 147 -4.99 21.42 -2.49
N ASN A 148 -5.74 20.33 -2.42
CA ASN A 148 -6.18 19.72 -1.16
C ASN A 148 -5.41 18.44 -0.91
N SER A 149 -5.21 18.10 0.36
CA SER A 149 -4.41 16.93 0.73
C SER A 149 -4.96 16.19 1.95
N ILE A 150 -4.71 14.89 1.92
CA ILE A 150 -4.82 13.99 3.06
C ILE A 150 -3.40 13.61 3.44
N TYR A 151 -3.08 13.58 4.72
CA TYR A 151 -1.73 13.36 5.20
C TYR A 151 -1.71 12.56 6.50
N GLY A 152 -0.58 11.92 6.77
CA GLY A 152 -0.33 11.20 8.03
C GLY A 152 1.16 11.20 8.35
N SER A 153 1.46 10.95 9.63
CA SER A 153 2.83 10.76 10.12
C SER A 153 3.00 9.33 10.62
N PHE A 154 4.21 8.78 10.48
CA PHE A 154 4.53 7.44 10.96
C PHE A 154 6.03 7.27 11.22
N GLU A 155 6.39 6.25 12.00
CA GLU A 155 7.79 5.85 12.20
C GLU A 155 8.09 4.53 11.48
N MET A 156 9.28 4.46 10.87
CA MET A 156 9.90 3.22 10.37
C MET A 156 11.00 2.75 11.30
#